data_AF-A0A7X9J969-F1
#
_entry.id   AF-A0A7X9J969-F1
#
_cell.length_a   1.000
_cell.length_b   1.000
_cell.length_c   1.000
_cell.angle_alpha   90.00
_cell.angle_beta   90.00
_cell.angle_gamma   90.00
#
_symmetry.space_group_name_H-M   'P 1'
#
loop_
_entity.id
_entity.type
_entity.pdbx_description
1 polymer ?
#
loop_
_entity_poly.entity_id
_entity_poly.type
_entity_poly.pdbx_seq_one_letter_code
_entity_poly.pdbx_strand_id
1 'polypeptide(L)' 'MVSENVTIQHEVGLHARPAALFVQTAQKFASKITASYNGKTVNA' A
#
# COMPACT_ATOMS: atom_id res chain seq x y z
N MET A 1 -2.12 13.26 10.56
CA MET A 1 -2.56 11.97 10.00
C MET A 1 -3.22 12.27 8.67
N VAL A 2 -2.77 11.62 7.59
CA VAL A 2 -3.31 11.83 6.24
C VAL A 2 -3.81 10.50 5.69
N SER A 3 -4.85 10.53 4.88
CA SER A 3 -5.44 9.33 4.28
C SER A 3 -5.99 9.69 2.90
N GLU A 4 -5.68 8.87 1.91
CA GLU A 4 -6.12 9.04 0.53
C GLU A 4 -6.64 7.72 -0.03
N ASN A 5 -7.70 7.78 -0.82
CA ASN A 5 -8.25 6.62 -1.51
C ASN A 5 -7.67 6.55 -2.93
N VAL A 6 -7.13 5.39 -3.29
CA VAL A 6 -6.58 5.16 -4.63
C VAL A 6 -7.18 3.90 -5.23
N THR A 7 -7.44 3.95 -6.53
CA THR A 7 -7.87 2.78 -7.30
C THR A 7 -6.65 2.13 -7.94
N ILE A 8 -6.41 0.85 -7.64
CA ILE A 8 -5.37 0.08 -8.31
C ILE A 8 -5.87 -0.24 -9.72
N GLN A 9 -5.24 0.37 -10.72
CA GLN A 9 -5.62 0.22 -12.14
C GLN A 9 -4.98 -1.00 -12.81
N HIS A 10 -3.94 -1.57 -12.18
CA HIS A 10 -3.27 -2.73 -12.73
C HIS A 10 -4.17 -3.96 -12.62
N GLU A 11 -4.38 -4.68 -13.71
CA GLU A 11 -5.34 -5.80 -13.81
C GLU A 11 -5.09 -6.90 -12.77
N VAL A 12 -3.82 -7.20 -12.53
CA VAL A 12 -3.40 -8.19 -11.53
C VAL A 12 -3.52 -7.69 -10.08
N GLY A 13 -3.71 -6.38 -9.87
CA GLY A 13 -3.78 -5.77 -8.55
C GLY A 13 -2.41 -5.53 -7.90
N LEU A 14 -2.42 -5.33 -6.57
CA LEU A 14 -1.22 -5.07 -5.78
C LEU A 14 -0.65 -6.38 -5.21
N HIS A 15 0.04 -7.15 -6.05
CA HIS A 15 0.70 -8.40 -5.63
C HIS A 15 2.10 -8.55 -6.20
N ALA A 16 2.86 -9.54 -5.74
CA ALA A 16 4.21 -9.87 -6.23
C ALA A 16 5.12 -8.62 -6.34
N ARG A 17 5.61 -8.30 -7.55
CA ARG A 17 6.55 -7.20 -7.79
C ARG A 17 5.96 -5.81 -7.44
N PRO A 18 4.74 -5.42 -7.89
CA PRO A 18 4.09 -4.20 -7.42
C PRO A 18 4.00 -4.07 -5.89
N ALA A 19 3.64 -5.15 -5.19
CA ALA A 19 3.57 -5.14 -3.72
C ALA A 19 4.95 -4.94 -3.08
N ALA A 20 5.99 -5.62 -3.59
CA ALA A 20 7.36 -5.45 -3.09
C ALA A 20 7.87 -4.02 -3.29
N LEU A 21 7.58 -3.39 -4.44
CA LEU A 21 7.94 -2.00 -4.70
C LEU A 21 7.21 -1.02 -3.78
N PHE A 22 5.92 -1.28 -3.49
CA PHE A 22 5.15 -0.50 -2.55
C PHE A 22 5.77 -0.55 -1.14
N VAL A 23 6.06 -1.75 -0.63
CA VAL A 23 6.69 -1.96 0.69
C VAL A 23 8.07 -1.29 0.76
N GLN A 24 8.91 -1.52 -0.25
CA GLN A 24 10.24 -0.92 -0.32
C GLN A 24 10.19 0.61 -0.33
N THR A 25 9.16 1.19 -0.95
CA THR A 25 8.98 2.65 -0.99
C THR A 25 8.46 3.16 0.35
N ALA A 26 7.51 2.47 0.97
CA ALA A 26 6.99 2.82 2.29
C ALA A 26 8.10 2.82 3.36
N GLN A 27 9.01 1.85 3.32
CA GLN A 27 10.15 1.73 4.23
C GLN A 27 11.14 2.90 4.17
N LYS A 28 11.11 3.74 3.13
CA LYS A 28 11.95 4.94 3.03
C LYS A 28 11.49 6.07 3.95
N PHE A 29 10.29 5.97 4.50
CA PHE A 29 9.69 6.99 5.37
C PHE A 29 9.69 6.51 6.82
N ALA A 30 9.98 7.42 7.76
CA ALA A 30 9.88 7.12 9.19
C ALA A 30 8.44 7.03 9.70
N SER A 31 7.46 7.44 8.89
CA SER A 31 6.04 7.41 9.24
C SER A 31 5.47 6.00 9.16
N LYS A 32 4.53 5.68 10.05
CA LYS A 32 3.73 4.44 9.94
C LYS A 32 2.76 4.58 8.77
N ILE A 33 2.95 3.76 7.74
CA ILE A 33 2.09 3.70 6.56
C ILE A 33 1.26 2.42 6.63
N THR A 34 -0.05 2.55 6.41
CA THR A 34 -1.00 1.43 6.43
C THR A 34 -1.89 1.47 5.20
N ALA A 35 -2.24 0.31 4.67
CA ALA A 35 -3.21 0.15 3.61
C ALA A 35 -4.48 -0.54 4.13
N SER A 36 -5.64 -0.03 3.76
CA SER A 36 -6.94 -0.59 4.14
C SER A 36 -7.74 -1.00 2.90
N TYR A 37 -8.25 -2.23 2.88
CA TYR A 37 -9.10 -2.74 1.82
C TYR A 37 -10.10 -3.76 2.36
N ASN A 38 -11.37 -3.65 1.96
CA ASN A 38 -12.47 -4.53 2.39
C ASN A 38 -12.51 -4.75 3.92
N GLY A 39 -12.32 -3.69 4.70
CA GLY A 39 -12.34 -3.73 6.17
C GLY A 39 -11.11 -4.35 6.82
N LYS A 40 -10.09 -4.76 6.04
CA LYS A 40 -8.79 -5.23 6.56
C LYS A 40 -7.75 -4.12 6.42
N THR A 41 -7.00 -3.88 7.49
CA THR A 41 -5.88 -2.94 7.50
C THR A 41 -4.58 -3.68 7.71
N VAL A 42 -3.58 -3.38 6.88
CA VAL A 42 -2.26 -3.98 6.92
C VAL A 42 -1.18 -2.90 6.93
N ASN A 43 0.00 -3.21 7.47
CA ASN A 43 1.15 -2.33 7.38
C ASN A 43 1.78 -2.43 5.99
N ALA A 44 2.23 -1.29 5.49
CA ALA A 44 2.95 -1.17 4.23
C ALA A 44 4.44 -1.45 4.41
#